data_AF-A0A955F0D2-F1
#
_entry.id   AF-A0A955F0D2-F1
#
_cell.length_a   1.000
_cell.length_b   1.000
_cell.length_c   1.000
_cell.angle_alpha   90.00
_cell.angle_beta   90.00
_cell.angle_gamma   90.00
#
_symmetry.space_group_name_H-M   'P 1'
#
loop_
_entity.id
_entity.type
_entity.pdbx_description
1 polymer ?
#
loop_
_entity_poly.entity_id
_entity_poly.type
_entity_poly.pdbx_seq_one_letter_code
_entity_poly.pdbx_strand_id
1 'polypeptide(L)'
;MLNRFLTIISVAFLVGCPLTAQTQDEAMAAMVKGMTPGPQHAELAKGAGLFAVETTITMPGLPPMTSTGEAEARMILGGRFLEVDATGSMMGMPTASKVIVGYDNTRELYFAQAMSTTSTGTMNSTGRPDDEGRFVYEGTIYEFPTPEGRPFKHVNYWLDDNTQVMDVYDWIDEAWVQVVKQVWHRKVRLFDGRSLTGWTRVPLQEGSDMSATWSVEDGVLICRGKPGGYIRTDASFSNYELELEWRWAPGSKGGNSGLLVHTSSPNELSGWPRCLEVQLQAGSAGDFWQIGESIVVDDLESRKNGSRNIKRTGPADVEKTLGAWNHMRVRCQGDQVRVWVNGQLVNDGRDGSANSGAICLQSEGAEIHFRRADLVMLSGED
;
A
#
# COMPACT_ATOMS: atom_id res chain seq x y z
N MET A 1 43.87 -12.43 11.70
CA MET A 1 43.48 -11.23 12.48
C MET A 1 42.99 -10.19 11.51
N LEU A 2 41.67 -9.99 11.39
CA LEU A 2 41.11 -8.94 10.53
C LEU A 2 40.99 -7.67 11.40
N ASN A 3 41.84 -6.68 11.15
CA ASN A 3 41.79 -5.40 11.85
C ASN A 3 40.43 -4.73 11.58
N ARG A 4 39.74 -4.36 12.65
CA ARG A 4 38.52 -3.55 12.61
C ARG A 4 38.88 -2.14 12.12
N PHE A 5 38.68 -1.85 10.85
CA PHE A 5 38.73 -0.49 10.33
C PHE A 5 37.30 0.09 10.32
N LEU A 6 37.01 0.98 11.27
CA LEU A 6 35.89 1.90 11.17
C LEU A 6 36.44 3.22 10.62
N THR A 7 36.37 3.42 9.31
CA THR A 7 36.71 4.71 8.70
C THR A 7 35.50 5.62 8.82
N ILE A 8 35.48 6.49 9.84
CA ILE A 8 34.53 7.60 9.90
C ILE A 8 35.05 8.68 8.96
N ILE A 9 34.51 8.75 7.74
CA ILE A 9 34.74 9.88 6.85
C ILE A 9 33.85 11.01 7.35
N SER A 10 34.41 11.95 8.11
CA SER A 10 33.77 13.24 8.33
C SER A 10 33.77 14.02 7.02
N VAL A 11 32.61 14.43 6.54
CA VAL A 11 32.49 15.30 5.35
C VAL A 11 33.00 16.69 5.74
N ALA A 12 34.29 16.94 5.51
CA ALA A 12 34.83 18.29 5.43
C ALA A 12 34.69 18.76 3.97
N PHE A 13 33.87 19.78 3.73
CA PHE A 13 33.86 20.44 2.42
C PHE A 13 35.25 21.09 2.22
N LEU A 14 36.03 20.57 1.26
CA LEU A 14 37.21 21.26 0.75
C LEU A 14 36.74 22.46 -0.06
N VAL A 15 36.62 23.62 0.60
CA VAL A 15 36.52 24.92 -0.08
C VAL A 15 37.93 25.27 -0.58
N GLY A 16 38.28 24.73 -1.74
CA GLY A 16 39.60 24.84 -2.33
C GLY A 16 39.54 25.16 -3.82
N CYS A 17 38.80 26.20 -4.20
CA CYS A 17 38.93 26.80 -5.52
C CYS A 17 39.30 28.28 -5.35
N PRO A 18 40.49 28.73 -5.79
CA PRO A 18 40.82 30.15 -5.76
C PRO A 18 40.04 30.87 -6.86
N LEU A 19 38.91 31.48 -6.48
CA LEU A 19 38.07 32.28 -7.37
C LEU A 19 38.34 33.77 -7.10
N THR A 20 38.63 34.54 -8.14
CA THR A 20 38.71 36.01 -8.05
C THR A 20 37.32 36.59 -7.73
N ALA A 21 37.21 37.76 -7.10
CA ALA A 21 35.96 38.26 -6.53
C ALA A 21 34.74 38.31 -7.50
N GLN A 22 34.96 38.51 -8.80
CA GLN A 22 33.90 38.49 -9.83
C GLN A 22 33.39 37.08 -10.16
N THR A 23 34.16 36.05 -9.78
CA THR A 23 33.87 34.62 -9.98
C THR A 23 33.36 33.95 -8.70
N GLN A 24 33.44 34.61 -7.55
CA GLN A 24 32.95 34.06 -6.28
C GLN A 24 31.42 34.08 -6.20
N ASP A 25 30.77 35.18 -6.59
CA ASP A 25 29.30 35.26 -6.59
C ASP A 25 28.68 34.31 -7.62
N GLU A 26 29.25 34.22 -8.81
CA GLU A 26 28.81 33.27 -9.85
C GLU A 26 29.04 31.81 -9.43
N ALA A 27 30.17 31.49 -8.81
CA ALA A 27 30.43 30.15 -8.29
C ALA A 27 29.53 29.80 -7.11
N MET A 28 29.27 30.75 -6.20
CA MET A 28 28.31 30.56 -5.12
C MET A 28 26.89 30.39 -5.66
N ALA A 29 26.49 31.17 -6.67
CA ALA A 29 25.19 31.01 -7.33
C ALA A 29 25.08 29.64 -8.03
N ALA A 30 26.13 29.20 -8.74
CA ALA A 30 26.17 27.88 -9.36
C ALA A 30 26.13 26.74 -8.33
N MET A 31 26.85 26.89 -7.21
CA MET A 31 26.82 25.95 -6.08
C MET A 31 25.42 25.89 -5.45
N VAL A 32 24.80 27.04 -5.16
CA VAL A 32 23.43 27.12 -4.64
C VAL A 32 22.45 26.48 -5.61
N LYS A 33 22.55 26.77 -6.92
CA LYS A 33 21.73 26.13 -7.95
C LYS A 33 21.91 24.60 -7.94
N GLY A 34 23.14 24.11 -7.88
CA GLY A 34 23.44 22.67 -7.85
C GLY A 34 22.86 21.94 -6.64
N MET A 35 22.82 22.59 -5.46
CA MET A 35 22.37 21.97 -4.21
C MET A 35 20.87 22.16 -3.90
N THR A 36 20.18 23.01 -4.66
CA THR A 36 18.77 23.37 -4.42
C THR A 36 17.83 22.38 -5.11
N PRO A 37 16.92 21.71 -4.38
CA PRO A 37 15.89 20.87 -5.00
C PRO A 37 15.02 21.67 -5.98
N GLY A 38 14.67 21.02 -7.10
CA GLY A 38 13.88 21.62 -8.19
C GLY A 38 12.74 20.71 -8.66
N PRO A 39 12.11 20.98 -9.82
CA PRO A 39 10.98 20.21 -10.33
C PRO A 39 11.22 18.69 -10.42
N GLN A 40 12.45 18.26 -10.77
CA GLN A 40 12.84 16.86 -10.86
C GLN A 40 12.83 16.16 -9.49
N HIS A 41 13.13 16.91 -8.42
CA HIS A 41 13.06 16.40 -7.05
C HIS A 41 11.60 16.30 -6.56
N ALA A 42 10.74 17.23 -6.99
CA ALA A 42 9.31 17.14 -6.75
C ALA A 42 8.68 15.94 -7.49
N GLU A 43 9.20 15.61 -8.68
CA GLU A 43 8.79 14.40 -9.41
C GLU A 43 9.16 13.13 -8.63
N LEU A 44 10.39 13.04 -8.10
CA LEU A 44 10.80 11.93 -7.22
C LEU A 44 9.90 11.80 -5.99
N ALA A 45 9.46 12.94 -5.41
CA ALA A 45 8.61 12.95 -4.24
C ALA A 45 7.24 12.28 -4.49
N LYS A 46 6.76 12.21 -5.73
CA LYS A 46 5.54 11.45 -6.07
C LYS A 46 5.70 9.94 -5.83
N GLY A 47 6.92 9.43 -5.88
CA GLY A 47 7.26 8.04 -5.56
C GLY A 47 7.28 7.73 -4.07
N ALA A 48 7.13 8.73 -3.18
CA ALA A 48 7.03 8.47 -1.74
C ALA A 48 5.68 7.82 -1.39
N GLY A 49 5.71 6.92 -0.42
CA GLY A 49 4.54 6.19 0.06
C GLY A 49 4.84 4.76 0.47
N LEU A 50 3.77 4.04 0.81
CA LEU A 50 3.79 2.60 1.02
C LEU A 50 3.26 1.93 -0.25
N PHE A 51 3.77 0.74 -0.57
CA PHE A 51 3.38 0.01 -1.77
C PHE A 51 3.30 -1.50 -1.50
N ALA A 52 2.32 -2.16 -2.12
CA ALA A 52 2.32 -3.58 -2.38
C ALA A 52 2.97 -3.78 -3.75
N VAL A 53 3.87 -4.74 -3.86
CA VAL A 53 4.64 -4.97 -5.08
C VAL A 53 4.38 -6.38 -5.59
N GLU A 54 3.85 -6.49 -6.80
CA GLU A 54 3.80 -7.74 -7.55
C GLU A 54 5.02 -7.82 -8.45
N THR A 55 5.76 -8.93 -8.41
CA THR A 55 6.94 -9.14 -9.25
C THR A 55 6.74 -10.38 -10.10
N THR A 56 6.84 -10.22 -11.42
CA THR A 56 6.92 -11.30 -12.39
C THR A 56 8.35 -11.40 -12.91
N ILE A 57 8.95 -12.58 -12.81
CA ILE A 57 10.27 -12.89 -13.35
C ILE A 57 10.11 -13.85 -14.53
N THR A 58 10.71 -13.48 -15.65
CA THR A 58 10.72 -14.27 -16.89
C THR A 58 12.15 -14.66 -17.23
N MET A 59 12.37 -15.96 -17.43
CA MET A 59 13.67 -16.50 -17.86
C MET A 59 13.49 -17.32 -19.15
N PRO A 60 14.44 -17.27 -20.09
CA PRO A 60 14.37 -18.09 -21.30
C PRO A 60 14.15 -19.59 -20.98
N GLY A 61 13.13 -20.19 -21.59
CA GLY A 61 12.85 -21.62 -21.47
C GLY A 61 12.13 -22.05 -20.18
N LEU A 62 11.75 -21.12 -19.29
CA LEU A 62 11.01 -21.42 -18.07
C LEU A 62 9.66 -20.66 -18.04
N PRO A 63 8.62 -21.23 -17.40
CA PRO A 63 7.39 -20.49 -17.12
C PRO A 63 7.68 -19.24 -16.27
N PRO A 64 6.95 -18.12 -16.47
CA PRO A 64 7.05 -16.96 -15.60
C PRO A 64 6.76 -17.31 -14.15
N MET A 65 7.50 -16.69 -13.24
CA MET A 65 7.36 -16.87 -11.80
C MET A 65 6.85 -15.57 -11.18
N THR A 66 5.85 -15.67 -10.31
CA THR A 66 5.27 -14.52 -9.61
C THR A 66 5.57 -14.56 -8.11
N SER A 67 5.71 -13.38 -7.53
CA SER A 67 5.90 -13.18 -6.09
C SER A 67 5.31 -11.85 -5.67
N THR A 68 5.01 -11.71 -4.38
CA THR A 68 4.55 -10.45 -3.79
C THR A 68 5.59 -9.93 -2.79
N GLY A 69 5.54 -8.62 -2.56
CA GLY A 69 6.40 -7.90 -1.65
C GLY A 69 5.78 -6.60 -1.18
N GLU A 70 6.51 -5.88 -0.35
CA GLU A 70 6.14 -4.56 0.14
C GLU A 70 7.29 -3.59 0.00
N ALA A 71 6.98 -2.31 -0.18
CA ALA A 71 7.98 -1.26 -0.18
C ALA A 71 7.50 -0.02 0.56
N GLU A 72 8.44 0.67 1.19
CA GLU A 72 8.29 1.99 1.78
C GLU A 72 9.30 2.94 1.15
N ALA A 73 8.79 4.03 0.58
CA ALA A 73 9.58 5.04 -0.08
C ALA A 73 9.41 6.40 0.63
N ARG A 74 10.52 7.06 0.95
CA ARG A 74 10.52 8.36 1.64
C ARG A 74 11.56 9.31 1.09
N MET A 75 11.23 10.59 1.05
CA MET A 75 12.20 11.62 0.72
C MET A 75 13.14 11.87 1.91
N ILE A 76 14.43 11.85 1.67
CA ILE A 76 15.47 12.06 2.68
C ILE A 76 16.32 13.30 2.36
N LEU A 77 17.13 13.72 3.34
CA LEU A 77 18.09 14.84 3.20
C LEU A 77 17.46 16.14 2.68
N GLY A 78 16.29 16.46 3.21
CA GLY A 78 15.56 17.69 2.87
C GLY A 78 14.97 17.66 1.46
N GLY A 79 14.44 16.51 1.02
CA GLY A 79 13.76 16.38 -0.27
C GLY A 79 14.69 16.12 -1.45
N ARG A 80 15.92 15.63 -1.21
CA ARG A 80 16.94 15.47 -2.27
C ARG A 80 16.96 14.09 -2.90
N PHE A 81 16.72 13.06 -2.10
CA PHE A 81 16.77 11.68 -2.56
C PHE A 81 15.53 10.94 -2.09
N LEU A 82 15.05 10.03 -2.92
CA LEU A 82 14.05 9.05 -2.55
C LEU A 82 14.77 7.80 -2.07
N GLU A 83 14.59 7.47 -0.80
CA GLU A 83 15.03 6.20 -0.23
C GLU A 83 13.87 5.21 -0.29
N VAL A 84 14.11 4.02 -0.84
CA VAL A 84 13.15 2.92 -0.93
C VAL A 84 13.70 1.73 -0.16
N ASP A 85 12.97 1.28 0.85
CA ASP A 85 13.15 0.01 1.52
C ASP A 85 12.12 -0.97 0.96
N ALA A 86 12.55 -2.12 0.43
CA ALA A 86 11.63 -3.11 -0.12
C ALA A 86 11.94 -4.53 0.40
N THR A 87 10.90 -5.34 0.50
CA THR A 87 10.94 -6.75 0.90
C THR A 87 10.13 -7.58 -0.07
N GLY A 88 10.50 -8.84 -0.24
CA GLY A 88 9.77 -9.76 -1.10
C GLY A 88 10.26 -11.18 -0.94
N SER A 89 10.01 -12.01 -1.95
CA SER A 89 10.59 -13.35 -2.03
C SER A 89 11.01 -13.69 -3.45
N MET A 90 12.03 -14.54 -3.57
CA MET A 90 12.50 -15.06 -4.84
C MET A 90 12.77 -16.55 -4.67
N MET A 91 12.16 -17.40 -5.49
CA MET A 91 12.26 -18.87 -5.35
C MET A 91 11.92 -19.38 -3.94
N GLY A 92 10.96 -18.74 -3.27
CA GLY A 92 10.55 -19.06 -1.89
C GLY A 92 11.51 -18.55 -0.80
N MET A 93 12.63 -17.91 -1.15
CA MET A 93 13.54 -17.30 -0.18
C MET A 93 13.21 -15.82 0.04
N PRO A 94 13.17 -15.33 1.29
CA PRO A 94 12.98 -13.91 1.57
C PRO A 94 14.07 -13.03 0.96
N THR A 95 13.69 -11.90 0.39
CA THR A 95 14.59 -10.88 -0.14
C THR A 95 14.32 -9.54 0.51
N ALA A 96 15.36 -8.72 0.62
CA ALA A 96 15.24 -7.31 0.97
C ALA A 96 16.16 -6.48 0.07
N SER A 97 15.75 -5.26 -0.23
CA SER A 97 16.55 -4.30 -0.99
C SER A 97 16.42 -2.89 -0.43
N LYS A 98 17.46 -2.10 -0.69
CA LYS A 98 17.50 -0.67 -0.44
C LYS A 98 17.91 0.03 -1.72
N VAL A 99 17.14 1.04 -2.11
CA VAL A 99 17.41 1.85 -3.29
C VAL A 99 17.45 3.32 -2.90
N ILE A 100 18.45 4.03 -3.41
CA ILE A 100 18.49 5.49 -3.39
C ILE A 100 18.30 5.99 -4.81
N VAL A 101 17.29 6.81 -5.04
CA VAL A 101 17.03 7.49 -6.30
C VAL A 101 17.23 8.99 -6.11
N GLY A 102 17.89 9.66 -7.05
CA GLY A 102 18.14 11.09 -6.98
C GLY A 102 18.17 11.76 -8.34
N TYR A 103 18.19 13.09 -8.34
CA TYR A 103 18.46 13.90 -9.51
C TYR A 103 19.70 14.76 -9.27
N ASP A 104 20.68 14.65 -10.16
CA ASP A 104 21.89 15.45 -10.12
C ASP A 104 21.68 16.73 -10.94
N ASN A 105 21.55 17.87 -10.27
CA ASN A 105 21.38 19.17 -10.92
C ASN A 105 22.59 19.62 -11.76
N THR A 106 23.79 19.08 -11.49
CA THR A 106 25.01 19.41 -12.23
C THR A 106 25.15 18.58 -13.49
N ARG A 107 24.82 17.28 -13.41
CA ARG A 107 24.85 16.36 -14.56
C ARG A 107 23.52 16.29 -15.32
N GLU A 108 22.51 16.97 -14.80
CA GLU A 108 21.14 17.04 -15.29
C GLU A 108 20.55 15.66 -15.59
N LEU A 109 20.72 14.70 -14.69
CA LEU A 109 20.27 13.30 -14.86
C LEU A 109 19.72 12.72 -13.57
N TYR A 110 18.82 11.75 -13.72
CA TYR A 110 18.43 10.90 -12.59
C TYR A 110 19.49 9.81 -12.38
N PHE A 111 19.57 9.30 -11.17
CA PHE A 111 20.38 8.13 -10.87
C PHE A 111 19.67 7.23 -9.86
N ALA A 112 20.00 5.94 -9.90
CA ALA A 112 19.60 4.99 -8.89
C ALA A 112 20.80 4.16 -8.43
N GLN A 113 20.88 3.91 -7.13
CA GLN A 113 21.81 2.96 -6.53
C GLN A 113 21.03 1.96 -5.69
N ALA A 114 21.18 0.67 -5.98
CA ALA A 114 20.47 -0.40 -5.33
C ALA A 114 21.41 -1.41 -4.68
N MET A 115 20.98 -1.93 -3.54
CA MET A 115 21.60 -3.02 -2.78
C MET A 115 20.52 -4.03 -2.43
N SER A 116 20.85 -5.32 -2.41
CA SER A 116 19.90 -6.37 -2.03
C SER A 116 20.56 -7.49 -1.23
N THR A 117 19.76 -8.32 -0.58
CA THR A 117 20.24 -9.54 0.09
C THR A 117 20.62 -10.67 -0.88
N THR A 118 20.36 -10.48 -2.18
CA THR A 118 20.65 -11.46 -3.24
C THR A 118 22.02 -11.27 -3.87
N SER A 119 22.73 -10.18 -3.56
CA SER A 119 24.06 -9.86 -4.08
C SER A 119 24.90 -9.15 -3.02
N THR A 120 26.22 -9.20 -3.16
CA THR A 120 27.16 -8.38 -2.36
C THR A 120 27.63 -7.13 -3.11
N GLY A 121 27.20 -6.96 -4.36
CA GLY A 121 27.49 -5.78 -5.19
C GLY A 121 26.39 -4.73 -5.13
N THR A 122 26.73 -3.49 -5.49
CA THR A 122 25.75 -2.43 -5.74
C THR A 122 25.40 -2.38 -7.22
N MET A 123 24.12 -2.22 -7.54
CA MET A 123 23.69 -1.85 -8.90
C MET A 123 23.59 -0.34 -9.00
N ASN A 124 24.20 0.25 -10.03
CA ASN A 124 24.14 1.68 -10.27
C ASN A 124 23.61 1.92 -11.69
N SER A 125 22.71 2.89 -11.83
CA SER A 125 22.18 3.31 -13.12
C SER A 125 21.99 4.83 -13.18
N THR A 126 21.99 5.36 -14.39
CA THR A 126 21.60 6.75 -14.67
C THR A 126 20.39 6.76 -15.57
N GLY A 127 19.47 7.70 -15.34
CA GLY A 127 18.20 7.74 -16.04
C GLY A 127 17.83 9.08 -16.65
N ARG A 128 17.06 9.00 -17.73
CA ARG A 128 16.47 10.13 -18.47
C ARG A 128 15.03 9.79 -18.85
N PRO A 129 14.13 10.77 -18.90
CA PRO A 129 12.82 10.55 -19.50
C PRO A 129 12.97 10.27 -21.00
N ASP A 130 12.14 9.38 -21.54
CA ASP A 130 11.94 9.22 -22.98
C ASP A 130 10.86 10.19 -23.52
N ASP A 131 10.56 10.10 -24.82
CA ASP A 131 9.59 10.98 -25.49
C ASP A 131 8.14 10.78 -24.98
N GLU A 132 7.86 9.66 -24.31
CA GLU A 132 6.57 9.34 -23.70
C GLU A 132 6.52 9.73 -22.20
N GLY A 133 7.61 10.30 -21.67
CA GLY A 133 7.73 10.69 -20.26
C GLY A 133 8.03 9.53 -19.30
N ARG A 134 8.36 8.34 -19.81
CA ARG A 134 8.81 7.20 -18.99
C ARG A 134 10.26 7.38 -18.63
N PHE A 135 10.64 7.01 -17.41
CA PHE A 135 12.03 7.13 -16.96
C PHE A 135 12.81 5.88 -17.32
N VAL A 136 13.71 6.01 -18.30
CA VAL A 136 14.62 4.94 -18.72
C VAL A 136 15.93 5.11 -17.98
N TYR A 137 16.31 4.08 -17.21
CA TYR A 137 17.58 3.99 -16.52
C TYR A 137 18.44 2.92 -17.16
N GLU A 138 19.72 3.22 -17.35
CA GLU A 138 20.70 2.30 -17.93
C GLU A 138 21.88 2.15 -16.98
N GLY A 139 22.42 0.94 -16.92
CA GLY A 139 23.58 0.64 -16.10
C GLY A 139 24.27 -0.66 -16.51
N THR A 140 25.21 -1.08 -15.68
CA THR A 140 25.91 -2.35 -15.83
C THR A 140 25.72 -3.16 -14.56
N ILE A 141 25.24 -4.39 -14.71
CA ILE A 141 25.08 -5.32 -13.59
C ILE A 141 26.27 -6.28 -13.57
N TYR A 142 26.84 -6.48 -12.38
CA TYR A 142 27.99 -7.33 -12.13
C TYR A 142 27.58 -8.43 -11.16
N GLU A 143 27.28 -9.62 -11.69
CA GLU A 143 26.82 -10.77 -10.92
C GLU A 143 27.52 -12.03 -11.40
N PHE A 144 27.58 -13.06 -10.56
CA PHE A 144 28.05 -14.37 -10.99
C PHE A 144 26.95 -15.03 -11.86
N PRO A 145 27.27 -15.63 -13.02
CA PRO A 145 28.62 -15.98 -13.52
C PRO A 145 29.27 -14.96 -14.46
N THR A 146 28.75 -13.73 -14.60
CA THR A 146 29.21 -12.67 -15.50
C THR A 146 29.99 -11.54 -14.77
N PRO A 147 31.20 -11.78 -14.24
CA PRO A 147 31.99 -10.78 -13.52
C PRO A 147 32.46 -9.62 -14.41
N GLU A 148 32.52 -9.80 -15.73
CA GLU A 148 32.82 -8.76 -16.73
C GLU A 148 31.76 -7.66 -16.80
N GLY A 149 30.57 -7.93 -16.26
CA GLY A 149 29.44 -7.03 -16.29
C GLY A 149 28.69 -7.09 -17.60
N ARG A 150 27.37 -6.90 -17.51
CA ARG A 150 26.48 -6.86 -18.68
C ARG A 150 25.56 -5.64 -18.61
N PRO A 151 25.20 -5.03 -19.74
CA PRO A 151 24.27 -3.91 -19.72
C PRO A 151 22.88 -4.38 -19.28
N PHE A 152 22.22 -3.54 -18.52
CA PHE A 152 20.81 -3.67 -18.17
C PHE A 152 20.13 -2.31 -18.33
N LYS A 153 18.82 -2.33 -18.52
CA LYS A 153 18.02 -1.11 -18.41
C LYS A 153 16.73 -1.40 -17.66
N HIS A 154 16.17 -0.40 -17.01
CA HIS A 154 14.81 -0.46 -16.50
C HIS A 154 14.02 0.79 -16.87
N VAL A 155 12.72 0.60 -17.11
CA VAL A 155 11.79 1.65 -17.52
C VAL A 155 10.74 1.79 -16.42
N ASN A 156 10.67 2.97 -15.82
CA ASN A 156 9.72 3.28 -14.75
C ASN A 156 8.67 4.27 -15.23
N TYR A 157 7.41 3.97 -14.97
CA TYR A 157 6.30 4.85 -15.37
C TYR A 157 5.08 4.64 -14.48
N TRP A 158 4.24 5.67 -14.39
CA TRP A 158 2.95 5.59 -13.70
C TRP A 158 1.87 5.18 -14.71
N LEU A 159 1.09 4.16 -14.37
CA LEU A 159 -0.12 3.80 -15.11
C LEU A 159 -1.26 4.75 -14.73
N ASP A 160 -1.37 5.05 -13.44
CA ASP A 160 -2.31 5.99 -12.86
C ASP A 160 -1.73 6.55 -11.55
N ASP A 161 -2.50 7.34 -10.79
CA ASP A 161 -2.06 7.95 -9.55
C ASP A 161 -1.66 6.94 -8.45
N ASN A 162 -2.13 5.69 -8.54
CA ASN A 162 -1.97 4.64 -7.54
C ASN A 162 -1.04 3.51 -7.98
N THR A 163 -0.73 3.40 -9.27
CA THR A 163 -0.04 2.25 -9.85
C THR A 163 1.20 2.66 -10.62
N GLN A 164 2.35 2.22 -10.17
CA GLN A 164 3.63 2.39 -10.87
C GLN A 164 4.11 1.05 -11.43
N VAL A 165 4.73 1.07 -12.61
CA VAL A 165 5.34 -0.10 -13.24
C VAL A 165 6.85 0.13 -13.39
N MET A 166 7.62 -0.92 -13.13
CA MET A 166 9.03 -1.04 -13.46
C MET A 166 9.24 -2.27 -14.34
N ASP A 167 9.64 -2.04 -15.58
CA ASP A 167 10.05 -3.10 -16.51
C ASP A 167 11.57 -3.16 -16.58
N VAL A 168 12.16 -4.31 -16.28
CA VAL A 168 13.62 -4.52 -16.31
C VAL A 168 13.98 -5.41 -17.50
N TYR A 169 15.00 -4.97 -18.24
CA TYR A 169 15.49 -5.64 -19.43
C TYR A 169 16.97 -5.96 -19.29
N ASP A 170 17.30 -7.19 -19.70
CA ASP A 170 18.66 -7.67 -19.83
C ASP A 170 19.03 -7.76 -21.32
N TRP A 171 20.32 -7.56 -21.61
CA TRP A 171 20.86 -7.80 -22.94
C TRP A 171 21.23 -9.28 -23.09
N ILE A 172 20.46 -10.03 -23.87
CA ILE A 172 20.60 -11.47 -24.08
C ILE A 172 20.54 -11.73 -25.58
N ASP A 173 21.51 -12.48 -26.12
CA ASP A 173 21.57 -12.87 -27.54
C ASP A 173 21.33 -11.70 -28.53
N GLU A 174 22.04 -10.58 -28.30
CA GLU A 174 21.95 -9.35 -29.10
C GLU A 174 20.59 -8.64 -29.10
N ALA A 175 19.74 -8.94 -28.11
CA ALA A 175 18.44 -8.32 -27.94
C ALA A 175 18.16 -7.87 -26.50
N TRP A 176 17.33 -6.84 -26.34
CA TRP A 176 16.74 -6.49 -25.05
C TRP A 176 15.59 -7.45 -24.74
N VAL A 177 15.74 -8.23 -23.68
CA VAL A 177 14.71 -9.18 -23.21
C VAL A 177 14.18 -8.70 -21.87
N GLN A 178 12.85 -8.57 -21.75
CA GLN A 178 12.22 -8.25 -20.47
C GLN A 178 12.35 -9.45 -19.53
N VAL A 179 13.05 -9.26 -18.42
CA VAL A 179 13.33 -10.32 -17.44
C VAL A 179 12.55 -10.13 -16.15
N VAL A 180 12.17 -8.89 -15.81
CA VAL A 180 11.35 -8.58 -14.65
C VAL A 180 10.30 -7.55 -15.01
N LYS A 181 9.08 -7.75 -14.51
CA LYS A 181 8.04 -6.74 -14.43
C LYS A 181 7.62 -6.60 -12.99
N GLN A 182 7.65 -5.38 -12.46
CA GLN A 182 7.09 -5.06 -11.16
C GLN A 182 5.91 -4.12 -11.30
N VAL A 183 4.83 -4.42 -10.58
CA VAL A 183 3.65 -3.54 -10.46
C VAL A 183 3.52 -3.13 -9.00
N TRP A 184 3.57 -1.83 -8.75
CA TRP A 184 3.60 -1.21 -7.44
C TRP A 184 2.27 -0.52 -7.21
N HIS A 185 1.47 -1.06 -6.30
CA HIS A 185 0.17 -0.53 -5.92
C HIS A 185 0.30 0.26 -4.63
N ARG A 186 -0.13 1.53 -4.61
CA ARG A 186 -0.12 2.35 -3.40
C ARG A 186 -0.85 1.65 -2.27
N LYS A 187 -0.24 1.65 -1.08
CA LYS A 187 -0.85 1.19 0.16
C LYS A 187 -1.24 2.37 1.03
N VAL A 188 -2.40 2.27 1.68
CA VAL A 188 -2.84 3.19 2.73
C VAL A 188 -3.00 2.40 4.01
N ARG A 189 -2.23 2.75 5.04
CA ARG A 189 -2.41 2.19 6.38
C ARG A 189 -3.50 2.98 7.08
N LEU A 190 -4.70 2.41 7.17
CA LEU A 190 -5.81 3.06 7.88
C LEU A 190 -5.60 3.01 9.40
N PHE A 191 -4.91 1.99 9.91
CA PHE A 191 -4.59 1.91 11.34
C PHE A 191 -3.08 1.76 11.57
N ASP A 192 -2.48 2.76 12.22
CA ASP A 192 -1.03 2.84 12.44
C ASP A 192 -0.52 2.07 13.67
N GLY A 193 -1.43 1.43 14.41
CA GLY A 193 -1.12 0.73 15.66
C GLY A 193 -0.96 1.65 16.88
N ARG A 194 -1.22 2.96 16.75
CA ARG A 194 -0.89 3.95 17.79
C ARG A 194 -2.04 4.88 18.10
N SER A 195 -2.83 5.28 17.11
CA SER A 195 -3.87 6.28 17.28
C SER A 195 -5.06 6.05 16.34
N LEU A 196 -6.01 6.99 16.39
CA LEU A 196 -7.13 7.12 15.46
C LEU A 196 -6.88 8.23 14.43
N THR A 197 -5.61 8.55 14.14
CA THR A 197 -5.30 9.51 13.08
C THR A 197 -5.94 9.05 11.77
N GLY A 198 -6.66 9.95 11.10
CA GLY A 198 -7.42 9.64 9.89
C GLY A 198 -8.83 9.07 10.13
N TRP A 199 -9.27 8.99 11.39
CA TRP A 199 -10.60 8.52 11.77
C TRP A 199 -11.38 9.56 12.60
N THR A 200 -12.64 9.74 12.24
CA THR A 200 -13.62 10.52 13.00
C THR A 200 -14.61 9.60 13.70
N ARG A 201 -14.83 9.81 15.01
CA ARG A 201 -15.89 9.11 15.78
C ARG A 201 -17.25 9.74 15.48
N VAL A 202 -18.25 8.91 15.23
CA VAL A 202 -19.62 9.34 14.92
C VAL A 202 -20.63 8.56 15.77
N PRO A 203 -21.25 9.19 16.78
CA PRO A 203 -22.28 8.54 17.58
C PRO A 203 -23.59 8.44 16.79
N LEU A 204 -24.35 7.36 16.99
CA LEU A 204 -25.71 7.27 16.43
C LEU A 204 -26.68 8.21 17.14
N GLN A 205 -26.55 8.32 18.46
CA GLN A 205 -27.30 9.27 19.25
C GLN A 205 -26.48 10.55 19.40
N GLU A 206 -26.97 11.63 18.80
CA GLU A 206 -26.34 12.95 18.86
C GLU A 206 -25.99 13.35 20.31
N GLY A 207 -24.79 13.90 20.49
CA GLY A 207 -24.28 14.31 21.81
C GLY A 207 -23.69 13.18 22.67
N SER A 208 -23.73 11.92 22.24
CA SER A 208 -23.09 10.83 22.99
C SER A 208 -21.57 10.91 22.93
N ASP A 209 -20.91 10.72 24.07
CA ASP A 209 -19.45 10.65 24.15
C ASP A 209 -18.93 9.26 23.74
N MET A 210 -18.13 9.23 22.67
CA MET A 210 -17.47 8.02 22.17
C MET A 210 -15.97 7.94 22.52
N SER A 211 -15.46 8.83 23.35
CA SER A 211 -14.03 8.90 23.71
C SER A 211 -13.52 7.58 24.31
N ALA A 212 -14.31 6.97 25.19
CA ALA A 212 -14.01 5.67 25.80
C ALA A 212 -14.42 4.46 24.94
N THR A 213 -15.17 4.66 23.86
CA THR A 213 -15.61 3.58 22.98
C THR A 213 -14.46 3.02 22.16
N TRP A 214 -13.54 3.90 21.71
CA TRP A 214 -12.43 3.55 20.84
C TRP A 214 -11.10 3.95 21.47
N SER A 215 -10.22 2.97 21.67
CA SER A 215 -8.91 3.12 22.31
C SER A 215 -7.87 2.26 21.61
N VAL A 216 -6.58 2.60 21.76
CA VAL A 216 -5.48 1.79 21.22
C VAL A 216 -4.62 1.31 22.38
N GLU A 217 -4.44 -0.01 22.47
CA GLU A 217 -3.65 -0.67 23.49
C GLU A 217 -2.74 -1.71 22.81
N ASP A 218 -1.42 -1.65 23.02
CA ASP A 218 -0.44 -2.61 22.47
C ASP A 218 -0.56 -2.90 20.96
N GLY A 219 -0.77 -1.86 20.14
CA GLY A 219 -0.93 -2.03 18.70
C GLY A 219 -2.30 -2.54 18.27
N VAL A 220 -3.27 -2.61 19.19
CA VAL A 220 -4.63 -3.11 18.94
C VAL A 220 -5.64 -1.99 19.15
N LEU A 221 -6.45 -1.72 18.14
CA LEU A 221 -7.61 -0.86 18.23
C LEU A 221 -8.77 -1.62 18.90
N ILE A 222 -9.23 -1.13 20.04
CA ILE A 222 -10.30 -1.72 20.85
C ILE A 222 -11.56 -0.87 20.70
N CYS A 223 -12.64 -1.50 20.28
CA CYS A 223 -14.00 -0.97 20.31
C CYS A 223 -14.76 -1.62 21.47
N ARG A 224 -15.20 -0.85 22.46
CA ARG A 224 -15.99 -1.34 23.62
C ARG A 224 -17.46 -1.62 23.28
N GLY A 225 -17.91 -1.24 22.08
CA GLY A 225 -19.27 -1.46 21.59
C GLY A 225 -20.34 -0.51 22.16
N LYS A 226 -20.00 0.41 23.07
CA LYS A 226 -20.95 1.36 23.66
C LYS A 226 -20.33 2.75 23.86
N PRO A 227 -21.11 3.84 23.67
CA PRO A 227 -22.41 3.89 23.00
C PRO A 227 -22.36 3.41 21.54
N GLY A 228 -23.54 3.24 20.94
CA GLY A 228 -23.68 2.87 19.54
C GLY A 228 -23.18 3.98 18.60
N GLY A 229 -22.45 3.60 17.55
CA GLY A 229 -21.79 4.54 16.65
C GLY A 229 -20.82 3.84 15.72
N TYR A 230 -19.94 4.61 15.11
CA TYR A 230 -18.87 4.09 14.27
C TYR A 230 -17.69 5.05 14.27
N ILE A 231 -16.51 4.55 13.91
CA ILE A 231 -15.44 5.41 13.39
C ILE A 231 -15.51 5.40 11.87
N ARG A 232 -15.33 6.56 11.24
CA ARG A 232 -15.34 6.76 9.79
C ARG A 232 -13.99 7.32 9.35
N THR A 233 -13.44 6.82 8.26
CA THR A 233 -12.24 7.43 7.66
C THR A 233 -12.52 8.87 7.26
N ASP A 234 -11.53 9.76 7.44
CA ASP A 234 -11.65 11.15 7.00
C ASP A 234 -11.63 11.25 5.46
N ALA A 235 -10.95 10.31 4.81
CA ALA A 235 -10.89 10.17 3.36
C ALA A 235 -11.94 9.20 2.81
N SER A 236 -12.28 9.40 1.54
CA SER A 236 -13.08 8.46 0.73
C SER A 236 -12.16 7.67 -0.20
N PHE A 237 -12.54 6.43 -0.49
CA PHE A 237 -11.76 5.52 -1.34
C PHE A 237 -12.67 4.89 -2.40
N SER A 238 -12.06 4.56 -3.54
CA SER A 238 -12.60 3.72 -4.61
C SER A 238 -11.50 2.77 -5.07
N ASN A 239 -11.86 1.66 -5.71
CA ASN A 239 -10.91 0.70 -6.30
C ASN A 239 -9.78 0.32 -5.34
N TYR A 240 -10.07 -0.55 -4.37
CA TYR A 240 -9.10 -0.99 -3.38
C TYR A 240 -9.34 -2.43 -2.95
N GLU A 241 -8.27 -3.07 -2.48
CA GLU A 241 -8.34 -4.28 -1.67
C GLU A 241 -8.01 -3.93 -0.22
N LEU A 242 -8.97 -4.15 0.69
CA LEU A 242 -8.85 -3.90 2.12
C LEU A 242 -8.50 -5.20 2.84
N GLU A 243 -7.44 -5.18 3.65
CA GLU A 243 -7.10 -6.25 4.59
C GLU A 243 -7.39 -5.83 6.02
N LEU A 244 -8.30 -6.56 6.67
CA LEU A 244 -8.72 -6.35 8.05
C LEU A 244 -8.39 -7.58 8.89
N GLU A 245 -7.79 -7.37 10.06
CA GLU A 245 -7.70 -8.42 11.08
C GLU A 245 -8.47 -8.01 12.33
N TRP A 246 -9.44 -8.83 12.73
CA TRP A 246 -10.27 -8.61 13.91
C TRP A 246 -10.36 -9.85 14.79
N ARG A 247 -10.75 -9.62 16.04
CA ARG A 247 -11.26 -10.66 16.93
C ARG A 247 -12.32 -10.06 17.85
N TRP A 248 -13.25 -10.90 18.28
CA TRP A 248 -14.02 -10.61 19.48
C TRP A 248 -13.09 -10.60 20.70
N ALA A 249 -13.38 -9.77 21.71
CA ALA A 249 -12.58 -9.73 22.93
C ALA A 249 -12.42 -11.14 23.55
N PRO A 250 -11.22 -11.53 24.01
CA PRO A 250 -11.03 -12.84 24.65
C PRO A 250 -12.02 -13.07 25.80
N GLY A 251 -12.69 -14.22 25.81
CA GLY A 251 -13.71 -14.56 26.81
C GLY A 251 -15.08 -13.90 26.61
N SER A 252 -15.26 -13.08 25.57
CA SER A 252 -16.58 -12.55 25.20
C SER A 252 -17.48 -13.61 24.56
N LYS A 253 -18.77 -13.29 24.46
CA LYS A 253 -19.77 -14.12 23.77
C LYS A 253 -19.94 -13.77 22.28
N GLY A 254 -19.02 -12.96 21.73
CA GLY A 254 -19.24 -12.29 20.45
C GLY A 254 -20.35 -11.24 20.52
N GLY A 255 -20.78 -10.73 19.37
CA GLY A 255 -21.88 -9.77 19.28
C GLY A 255 -22.03 -9.23 17.87
N ASN A 256 -22.34 -7.93 17.76
CA ASN A 256 -22.49 -7.24 16.48
C ASN A 256 -21.45 -6.12 16.29
N SER A 257 -20.99 -5.99 15.05
CA SER A 257 -20.08 -4.98 14.52
C SER A 257 -20.09 -5.13 12.99
N GLY A 258 -19.55 -4.17 12.26
CA GLY A 258 -19.52 -4.24 10.81
C GLY A 258 -18.38 -3.42 10.23
N LEU A 259 -17.92 -3.83 9.05
CA LEU A 259 -17.07 -3.05 8.16
C LEU A 259 -17.98 -2.42 7.09
N LEU A 260 -18.13 -1.10 7.10
CA LEU A 260 -19.01 -0.42 6.16
C LEU A 260 -18.14 0.15 5.06
N VAL A 261 -18.44 -0.21 3.82
CA VAL A 261 -17.75 0.29 2.64
C VAL A 261 -18.67 1.24 1.87
N HIS A 262 -18.05 2.17 1.16
CA HIS A 262 -18.75 3.17 0.33
C HIS A 262 -19.74 4.01 1.13
N THR A 263 -19.33 4.42 2.34
CA THR A 263 -20.21 5.21 3.21
C THR A 263 -20.39 6.62 2.69
N SER A 264 -21.62 7.10 2.70
CA SER A 264 -22.02 8.40 2.19
C SER A 264 -23.18 9.01 3.01
N SER A 265 -23.52 10.25 2.67
CA SER A 265 -24.69 10.96 3.22
C SER A 265 -25.82 11.00 2.20
N PRO A 266 -27.09 11.12 2.63
CA PRO A 266 -27.56 11.22 4.02
C PRO A 266 -27.51 9.87 4.76
N ASN A 267 -27.58 9.92 6.10
CA ASN A 267 -27.74 8.74 6.93
C ASN A 267 -29.09 8.04 6.66
N GLU A 268 -29.11 6.75 6.90
CA GLU A 268 -30.22 5.81 6.76
C GLU A 268 -30.45 5.07 8.10
N LEU A 269 -31.45 4.17 8.16
CA LEU A 269 -31.65 3.23 9.28
C LEU A 269 -31.40 3.80 10.69
N SER A 270 -32.17 4.82 11.09
CA SER A 270 -32.05 5.41 12.43
C SER A 270 -30.66 5.98 12.75
N GLY A 271 -29.95 6.51 11.75
CA GLY A 271 -28.71 7.28 11.91
C GLY A 271 -27.44 6.58 11.44
N TRP A 272 -27.52 5.33 10.99
CA TRP A 272 -26.40 4.66 10.30
C TRP A 272 -26.09 5.37 8.97
N PRO A 273 -24.82 5.43 8.52
CA PRO A 273 -24.54 6.06 7.24
C PRO A 273 -25.10 5.19 6.11
N ARG A 274 -25.44 5.81 4.98
CA ARG A 274 -25.71 5.07 3.76
C ARG A 274 -24.43 4.32 3.36
N CYS A 275 -24.50 3.01 3.13
CA CYS A 275 -23.36 2.16 2.80
C CYS A 275 -23.78 0.76 2.34
N LEU A 276 -22.80 0.00 1.85
CA LEU A 276 -22.83 -1.45 1.89
C LEU A 276 -22.05 -1.92 3.11
N GLU A 277 -22.69 -2.66 4.01
CA GLU A 277 -22.02 -3.25 5.16
C GLU A 277 -21.55 -4.68 4.84
N VAL A 278 -20.28 -4.95 5.12
CA VAL A 278 -19.70 -6.29 5.25
C VAL A 278 -19.75 -6.65 6.73
N GLN A 279 -20.66 -7.55 7.07
CA GLN A 279 -21.03 -7.89 8.43
C GLN A 279 -19.85 -8.48 9.21
N LEU A 280 -19.74 -8.18 10.51
CA LEU A 280 -18.80 -8.82 11.45
C LEU A 280 -19.50 -9.53 12.62
N GLN A 281 -20.84 -9.56 12.65
CA GLN A 281 -21.64 -10.30 13.62
C GLN A 281 -21.11 -11.72 13.76
N ALA A 282 -20.90 -12.15 15.01
CA ALA A 282 -20.38 -13.48 15.32
C ALA A 282 -21.23 -14.58 14.64
N GLY A 283 -20.57 -15.41 13.82
CA GLY A 283 -21.22 -16.48 13.05
C GLY A 283 -21.86 -16.04 11.74
N SER A 284 -21.75 -14.77 11.36
CA SER A 284 -22.26 -14.20 10.10
C SER A 284 -21.25 -13.25 9.45
N ALA A 285 -19.96 -13.34 9.81
CA ALA A 285 -18.95 -12.45 9.26
C ALA A 285 -18.83 -12.64 7.75
N GLY A 286 -18.97 -11.54 7.00
CA GLY A 286 -18.98 -11.53 5.55
C GLY A 286 -20.37 -11.52 4.89
N ASP A 287 -21.48 -11.63 5.64
CA ASP A 287 -22.83 -11.30 5.11
C ASP A 287 -22.81 -9.86 4.54
N PHE A 288 -23.61 -9.58 3.51
CA PHE A 288 -23.84 -8.20 3.07
C PHE A 288 -25.10 -7.64 3.73
N TRP A 289 -25.01 -6.41 4.22
CA TRP A 289 -26.15 -5.64 4.71
C TRP A 289 -26.34 -4.37 3.88
N GLN A 290 -27.52 -4.25 3.26
CA GLN A 290 -27.88 -3.15 2.38
C GLN A 290 -28.46 -1.98 3.19
N ILE A 291 -27.65 -0.94 3.43
CA ILE A 291 -28.03 0.26 4.19
C ILE A 291 -28.11 1.45 3.23
N GLY A 292 -29.22 1.59 2.52
CA GLY A 292 -29.40 2.65 1.51
C GLY A 292 -28.63 2.42 0.20
N GLU A 293 -27.70 1.46 0.18
CA GLU A 293 -27.07 0.94 -1.04
C GLU A 293 -27.60 -0.46 -1.39
N SER A 294 -27.51 -0.81 -2.67
CA SER A 294 -27.84 -2.12 -3.21
C SER A 294 -26.63 -2.79 -3.85
N ILE A 295 -26.68 -4.11 -3.90
CA ILE A 295 -25.72 -4.99 -4.57
C ILE A 295 -26.45 -6.28 -4.95
N VAL A 296 -26.05 -6.90 -6.06
CA VAL A 296 -26.60 -8.15 -6.57
C VAL A 296 -25.59 -9.26 -6.35
N VAL A 297 -26.06 -10.42 -5.92
CA VAL A 297 -25.24 -11.64 -5.80
C VAL A 297 -25.93 -12.78 -6.55
N ASP A 298 -25.19 -13.86 -6.80
CA ASP A 298 -25.81 -15.11 -7.25
C ASP A 298 -26.75 -15.66 -6.16
N ASP A 299 -27.88 -16.23 -6.61
CA ASP A 299 -28.96 -16.77 -5.78
C ASP A 299 -29.60 -15.74 -4.81
N LEU A 300 -29.59 -14.45 -5.19
CA LEU A 300 -30.03 -13.31 -4.38
C LEU A 300 -31.33 -13.56 -3.60
N GLU A 301 -32.40 -14.00 -4.26
CA GLU A 301 -33.71 -14.19 -3.61
C GLU A 301 -33.65 -15.19 -2.46
N SER A 302 -32.95 -16.30 -2.64
CA SER A 302 -32.82 -17.33 -1.60
C SER A 302 -31.96 -16.88 -0.43
N ARG A 303 -30.91 -16.08 -0.71
CA ARG A 303 -29.94 -15.61 0.29
C ARG A 303 -30.42 -14.38 1.05
N LYS A 304 -31.22 -13.53 0.40
CA LYS A 304 -31.79 -12.30 0.97
C LYS A 304 -33.12 -12.56 1.67
N ASN A 305 -33.95 -13.43 1.10
CA ASN A 305 -35.27 -13.82 1.63
C ASN A 305 -36.11 -12.64 2.15
N GLY A 306 -36.21 -11.57 1.34
CA GLY A 306 -36.95 -10.34 1.66
C GLY A 306 -36.33 -9.43 2.73
N SER A 307 -35.16 -9.79 3.28
CA SER A 307 -34.41 -8.99 4.27
C SER A 307 -33.49 -7.95 3.59
N ARG A 308 -32.82 -7.09 4.37
CA ARG A 308 -31.67 -6.29 3.91
C ARG A 308 -30.35 -7.05 4.01
N ASN A 309 -30.34 -8.13 4.79
CA ASN A 309 -29.20 -9.04 4.92
C ASN A 309 -29.21 -10.04 3.75
N ILE A 310 -28.10 -10.13 3.04
CA ILE A 310 -27.80 -11.18 2.06
C ILE A 310 -26.79 -12.13 2.70
N LYS A 311 -27.24 -13.35 3.00
CA LYS A 311 -26.43 -14.39 3.63
C LYS A 311 -25.22 -14.76 2.78
N ARG A 312 -24.03 -14.78 3.37
CA ARG A 312 -22.79 -15.22 2.71
C ARG A 312 -22.85 -16.70 2.30
N THR A 313 -22.03 -17.07 1.33
CA THR A 313 -21.75 -18.46 0.99
C THR A 313 -20.56 -18.99 1.80
N GLY A 314 -20.24 -20.27 1.64
CA GLY A 314 -19.11 -20.91 2.29
C GLY A 314 -19.46 -21.63 3.59
N PRO A 315 -18.45 -22.24 4.24
CA PRO A 315 -18.67 -23.11 5.39
C PRO A 315 -19.12 -22.32 6.63
N ALA A 316 -19.92 -22.96 7.48
CA ALA A 316 -20.46 -22.32 8.69
C ALA A 316 -19.37 -21.92 9.69
N ASP A 317 -18.26 -22.64 9.69
CA ASP A 317 -17.08 -22.45 10.54
C ASP A 317 -15.95 -21.68 9.84
N VAL A 318 -16.27 -20.85 8.83
CA VAL A 318 -15.29 -19.97 8.18
C VAL A 318 -14.65 -18.99 9.15
N GLU A 319 -15.37 -18.59 10.20
CA GLU A 319 -14.84 -17.81 11.32
C GLU A 319 -14.09 -18.72 12.31
N LYS A 320 -12.92 -18.26 12.76
CA LYS A 320 -12.24 -18.89 13.89
C LYS A 320 -13.04 -18.65 15.18
N THR A 321 -12.76 -19.48 16.18
CA THR A 321 -13.38 -19.39 17.51
C THR A 321 -13.25 -17.99 18.13
N LEU A 322 -14.22 -17.61 18.96
CA LEU A 322 -14.23 -16.32 19.65
C LEU A 322 -12.91 -16.08 20.40
N GLY A 323 -12.35 -14.87 20.27
CA GLY A 323 -11.04 -14.52 20.81
C GLY A 323 -9.85 -14.79 19.87
N ALA A 324 -10.03 -15.63 18.84
CA ALA A 324 -9.01 -15.85 17.81
C ALA A 324 -9.06 -14.76 16.74
N TRP A 325 -7.88 -14.43 16.19
CA TRP A 325 -7.74 -13.47 15.10
C TRP A 325 -8.22 -14.04 13.77
N ASN A 326 -9.23 -13.39 13.19
CA ASN A 326 -9.73 -13.61 11.85
C ASN A 326 -9.10 -12.62 10.87
N HIS A 327 -9.03 -13.01 9.60
CA HIS A 327 -8.60 -12.16 8.50
C HIS A 327 -9.74 -12.01 7.48
N MET A 328 -9.93 -10.80 6.95
CA MET A 328 -10.96 -10.44 5.98
C MET A 328 -10.28 -9.62 4.93
N ARG A 329 -10.52 -10.03 3.70
CA ARG A 329 -10.10 -9.31 2.53
C ARG A 329 -11.36 -8.84 1.83
N VAL A 330 -11.45 -7.55 1.54
CA VAL A 330 -12.56 -6.98 0.78
C VAL A 330 -11.99 -6.28 -0.44
N ARG A 331 -12.33 -6.76 -1.64
CA ARG A 331 -11.96 -6.12 -2.89
C ARG A 331 -13.15 -5.34 -3.43
N CYS A 332 -13.04 -4.02 -3.41
CA CYS A 332 -13.98 -3.11 -4.06
C CYS A 332 -13.35 -2.65 -5.38
N GLN A 333 -13.96 -2.98 -6.51
CA GLN A 333 -13.46 -2.58 -7.83
C GLN A 333 -14.64 -2.24 -8.74
N GLY A 334 -14.74 -0.98 -9.15
CA GLY A 334 -15.94 -0.46 -9.80
C GLY A 334 -17.15 -0.65 -8.90
N ASP A 335 -18.19 -1.28 -9.44
CA ASP A 335 -19.43 -1.63 -8.74
C ASP A 335 -19.42 -3.06 -8.15
N GLN A 336 -18.28 -3.74 -8.19
CA GLN A 336 -18.09 -5.07 -7.61
C GLN A 336 -17.51 -5.00 -6.20
N VAL A 337 -18.04 -5.81 -5.29
CA VAL A 337 -17.49 -6.03 -3.95
C VAL A 337 -17.37 -7.53 -3.70
N ARG A 338 -16.14 -7.99 -3.50
CA ARG A 338 -15.83 -9.39 -3.13
C ARG A 338 -15.27 -9.47 -1.73
N VAL A 339 -15.70 -10.47 -0.97
CA VAL A 339 -15.35 -10.65 0.44
C VAL A 339 -14.80 -12.05 0.65
N TRP A 340 -13.60 -12.10 1.24
CA TRP A 340 -13.02 -13.33 1.75
C TRP A 340 -12.90 -13.27 3.26
N VAL A 341 -13.17 -14.38 3.93
CA VAL A 341 -12.91 -14.57 5.37
C VAL A 341 -11.98 -15.76 5.53
N ASN A 342 -10.85 -15.56 6.21
CA ASN A 342 -9.80 -16.55 6.41
C ASN A 342 -9.38 -17.29 5.12
N GLY A 343 -9.31 -16.54 4.02
CA GLY A 343 -8.90 -17.05 2.69
C GLY A 343 -10.02 -17.69 1.87
N GLN A 344 -11.22 -17.89 2.42
CA GLN A 344 -12.38 -18.42 1.70
C GLN A 344 -13.20 -17.28 1.12
N LEU A 345 -13.52 -17.33 -0.19
CA LEU A 345 -14.47 -16.40 -0.80
C LEU A 345 -15.87 -16.71 -0.24
N VAL A 346 -16.46 -15.75 0.47
CA VAL A 346 -17.78 -15.90 1.10
C VAL A 346 -18.84 -15.02 0.45
N ASN A 347 -18.44 -14.03 -0.33
CA ASN A 347 -19.37 -13.15 -1.02
C ASN A 347 -18.74 -12.55 -2.29
N ASP A 348 -19.52 -12.52 -3.36
CA ASP A 348 -19.18 -11.87 -4.63
C ASP A 348 -20.42 -11.12 -5.11
N GLY A 349 -20.39 -9.81 -4.94
CA GLY A 349 -21.47 -8.92 -5.31
C GLY A 349 -21.07 -8.01 -6.46
N ARG A 350 -22.02 -7.72 -7.34
CA ARG A 350 -21.89 -6.90 -8.55
C ARG A 350 -23.08 -5.94 -8.67
N ASP A 351 -23.04 -5.06 -9.66
CA ASP A 351 -24.09 -4.06 -9.91
C ASP A 351 -24.38 -3.22 -8.65
N GLY A 352 -23.33 -2.91 -7.88
CA GLY A 352 -23.41 -2.08 -6.68
C GLY A 352 -23.85 -0.66 -7.01
N SER A 353 -24.78 -0.10 -6.23
CA SER A 353 -25.25 1.28 -6.45
C SER A 353 -24.21 2.34 -6.04
N ALA A 354 -23.16 1.96 -5.32
CA ALA A 354 -22.03 2.81 -4.96
C ALA A 354 -20.70 2.10 -5.20
N ASN A 355 -19.73 2.87 -5.71
CA ASN A 355 -18.37 2.42 -6.06
C ASN A 355 -17.27 3.16 -5.28
N SER A 356 -17.66 4.07 -4.38
CA SER A 356 -16.75 4.92 -3.64
C SER A 356 -17.39 5.47 -2.38
N GLY A 357 -16.57 5.83 -1.39
CA GLY A 357 -17.01 6.48 -0.15
C GLY A 357 -16.03 6.23 0.99
N ALA A 358 -16.35 6.75 2.17
CA ALA A 358 -15.53 6.49 3.36
C ALA A 358 -15.74 5.04 3.86
N ILE A 359 -14.79 4.55 4.65
CA ILE A 359 -14.88 3.24 5.30
C ILE A 359 -15.20 3.46 6.78
N CYS A 360 -16.08 2.64 7.35
CA CYS A 360 -16.39 2.69 8.78
C CYS A 360 -16.20 1.35 9.49
N LEU A 361 -15.89 1.42 10.79
CA LEU A 361 -15.99 0.29 11.72
C LEU A 361 -17.04 0.60 12.79
N GLN A 362 -17.99 -0.32 13.01
CA GLN A 362 -19.10 -0.11 13.93
C GLN A 362 -18.74 -0.35 15.40
N SER A 363 -19.47 0.34 16.27
CA SER A 363 -19.63 0.07 17.69
C SER A 363 -21.07 -0.34 17.93
N GLU A 364 -21.33 -1.64 18.12
CA GLU A 364 -22.70 -2.16 18.25
C GLU A 364 -22.86 -3.23 19.35
N GLY A 365 -22.62 -2.82 20.58
CA GLY A 365 -23.05 -3.52 21.79
C GLY A 365 -22.09 -4.58 22.34
N ALA A 366 -21.05 -4.95 21.60
CA ALA A 366 -20.03 -5.92 22.02
C ALA A 366 -18.60 -5.43 21.77
N GLU A 367 -17.66 -5.95 22.57
CA GLU A 367 -16.25 -5.57 22.47
C GLU A 367 -15.53 -6.34 21.35
N ILE A 368 -14.95 -5.61 20.41
CA ILE A 368 -14.23 -6.12 19.23
C ILE A 368 -12.89 -5.41 19.10
N HIS A 369 -11.87 -6.15 18.66
CA HIS A 369 -10.49 -5.69 18.55
C HIS A 369 -10.07 -5.78 17.09
N PHE A 370 -9.30 -4.80 16.62
CA PHE A 370 -8.68 -4.78 15.31
C PHE A 370 -7.17 -4.57 15.46
N ARG A 371 -6.35 -5.28 14.71
CA ARG A 371 -4.87 -5.05 14.72
C ARG A 371 -4.29 -4.66 13.37
N ARG A 372 -5.10 -4.76 12.31
CA ARG A 372 -4.72 -4.40 10.95
C ARG A 372 -5.92 -3.87 10.19
N ALA A 373 -5.72 -2.76 9.50
CA ALA A 373 -6.63 -2.19 8.52
C ALA A 373 -5.77 -1.46 7.47
N ASP A 374 -5.51 -2.12 6.35
CA ASP A 374 -4.70 -1.60 5.25
C ASP A 374 -5.50 -1.65 3.95
N LEU A 375 -5.27 -0.68 3.07
CA LEU A 375 -5.75 -0.69 1.69
C LEU A 375 -4.57 -0.89 0.74
N VAL A 376 -4.78 -1.68 -0.30
CA VAL A 376 -4.01 -1.67 -1.55
C VAL A 376 -4.89 -1.01 -2.60
N MET A 377 -4.47 0.15 -3.11
CA MET A 377 -5.19 0.87 -4.15
C MET A 377 -5.02 0.15 -5.50
N LEU A 378 -6.13 -0.08 -6.17
CA LEU A 378 -6.20 -0.77 -7.46
C LEU A 378 -6.31 0.25 -8.58
N SER A 379 -5.84 -0.13 -9.78
CA SER A 379 -6.06 0.67 -10.99
C SER A 379 -7.54 0.77 -11.31
N GLY A 380 -7.94 1.90 -11.90
CA GLY A 380 -9.32 2.14 -12.34
C GLY A 380 -9.67 1.52 -13.68
N GLU A 381 -8.70 0.96 -14.40
CA GLU A 381 -8.84 0.35 -15.72
C GLU A 381 -8.64 -1.17 -15.59
N ASP A 382 -9.59 -1.95 -16.13
CA ASP A 382 -9.53 -3.41 -16.31
C ASP A 382 -8.93 -3.79 -17.67
#